data_AF-A0A6N9C7E2-F1
#
_entry.id   AF-A0A6N9C7E2-F1
#
_cell.length_a   1.000
_cell.length_b   1.000
_cell.length_c   1.000
_cell.angle_alpha   90.00
_cell.angle_beta   90.00
_cell.angle_gamma   90.00
#
_symmetry.space_group_name_H-M   'P 1'
#
loop_
_entity.id
_entity.type
_entity.pdbx_description
1 polymer ?
#
loop_
_entity_poly.entity_id
_entity_poly.type
_entity_poly.pdbx_seq_one_letter_code
_entity_poly.pdbx_strand_id
1 'polypeptide(L)'
;MMVITPLHMNHHAHGEQAISWVIMAHTLGMYGLSSLTSRLADRFGPVTIIVAGGLILGVSAVLTPISNQVPMLAFSLFLLGLGWNFCFIAGSALFFSGLLPAERGRAQGAGEMIVALAAGTGSLGTGAVFAEAGIVAVSAMGLAFSLVLIVGSVWRLFRLR
;
A
#
# COMPACT_ATOMS: atom_id res chain seq x y z
N MET A 1 3.94 5.89 5.05
CA MET A 1 3.24 7.12 4.58
C MET A 1 1.98 7.36 5.37
N MET A 2 0.97 6.47 5.29
CA MET A 2 -0.34 6.66 5.97
C MET A 2 -0.24 7.06 7.46
N VAL A 3 0.59 6.37 8.27
CA VAL A 3 0.77 6.68 9.70
C VAL A 3 1.34 8.09 9.95
N ILE A 4 2.19 8.58 9.04
CA ILE A 4 2.89 9.85 9.17
C ILE A 4 2.08 11.02 8.58
N THR A 5 1.17 10.75 7.64
CA THR A 5 0.41 11.80 6.95
C THR A 5 -0.41 12.68 7.91
N PRO A 6 -1.16 12.16 8.90
CA PRO A 6 -1.83 13.00 9.90
C PRO A 6 -0.88 13.90 10.68
N LEU A 7 0.28 13.37 11.09
CA LEU A 7 1.31 14.12 11.81
C LEU A 7 1.88 15.24 10.94
N HIS A 8 2.18 14.93 9.67
CA HIS A 8 2.61 15.92 8.68
C HIS A 8 1.56 17.01 8.46
N MET A 9 0.28 16.65 8.36
CA MET A 9 -0.82 17.60 8.20
C MET A 9 -1.01 18.50 9.42
N ASN A 10 -0.87 17.95 10.63
CA ASN A 10 -0.92 18.72 11.88
C ASN A 10 0.20 19.77 11.92
N HIS A 11 1.44 19.40 11.55
CA HIS A 11 2.55 20.35 11.46
C HIS A 11 2.32 21.50 10.46
N HIS A 12 1.47 21.28 9.45
CA HIS A 12 1.08 22.31 8.46
C HIS A 12 -0.22 23.03 8.83
N ALA A 13 -0.68 22.90 10.09
CA ALA A 13 -1.89 23.52 10.62
C ALA A 13 -3.17 23.19 9.82
N HIS A 14 -3.22 22.02 9.19
CA HIS A 14 -4.48 21.54 8.61
C HIS A 14 -5.44 21.08 9.72
N GLY A 15 -6.70 21.51 9.63
CA GLY A 15 -7.73 21.15 10.62
C GLY A 15 -8.03 19.65 10.66
N GLU A 16 -8.53 19.17 11.80
CA GLU A 16 -8.84 17.74 12.04
C GLU A 16 -9.83 17.15 11.02
N GLN A 17 -10.75 17.97 10.50
CA GLN A 17 -11.68 17.56 9.44
C GLN A 17 -10.96 17.19 8.14
N ALA A 18 -9.88 17.90 7.79
CA ALA A 18 -9.06 17.61 6.62
C ALA A 18 -8.30 16.28 6.78
N ILE A 19 -7.77 16.03 7.98
CA ILE A 19 -7.10 14.76 8.31
C ILE A 19 -8.08 13.60 8.15
N SER A 20 -9.29 13.72 8.72
CA SER A 20 -10.34 12.71 8.59
C SER A 20 -10.68 12.43 7.13
N TRP A 21 -10.82 13.47 6.31
CA TRP A 21 -11.07 13.36 4.87
C TRP A 21 -9.99 12.57 4.13
N VAL A 22 -8.72 12.87 4.41
CA VAL A 22 -7.57 12.20 3.81
C VAL A 22 -7.51 10.72 4.21
N ILE A 23 -7.80 10.39 5.48
CA ILE A 23 -7.87 9.01 5.95
C ILE A 23 -9.07 8.28 5.35
N MET A 24 -10.23 8.93 5.22
CA MET A 24 -11.38 8.35 4.52
C MET A 24 -11.06 8.01 3.07
N ALA A 25 -10.37 8.90 2.36
CA ALA A 25 -9.91 8.64 0.99
C ALA A 25 -8.98 7.42 0.92
N HIS A 26 -8.05 7.29 1.88
CA HIS A 26 -7.19 6.10 1.99
C HIS A 26 -7.99 4.81 2.19
N THR A 27 -8.88 4.79 3.18
CA THR A 27 -9.73 3.63 3.51
C THR A 27 -10.64 3.26 2.34
N LEU A 28 -11.17 4.26 1.62
CA LEU A 28 -11.93 4.04 0.40
C LEU A 28 -11.08 3.37 -0.69
N GLY A 29 -9.82 3.78 -0.85
CA GLY A 29 -8.87 3.10 -1.75
C GLY A 29 -8.60 1.64 -1.31
N MET A 30 -8.46 1.41 -0.01
CA MET A 30 -8.17 0.07 0.54
C MET A 30 -9.30 -0.93 0.36
N TYR A 31 -10.56 -0.51 0.46
CA TYR A 31 -11.69 -1.45 0.51
C TYR A 31 -12.77 -1.21 -0.55
N GLY A 32 -12.90 0.02 -1.07
CA GLY A 32 -13.99 0.41 -1.95
C GLY A 32 -14.02 -0.33 -3.29
N LEU A 33 -12.84 -0.70 -3.81
CA LEU A 33 -12.71 -1.38 -5.11
C LEU A 33 -12.35 -2.86 -5.01
N SER A 34 -12.40 -3.46 -3.81
CA SER A 34 -11.94 -4.85 -3.59
C SER A 34 -12.62 -5.89 -4.49
N SER A 35 -13.93 -5.78 -4.72
CA SER A 35 -14.68 -6.68 -5.60
C SER A 35 -14.28 -6.54 -7.07
N LEU A 36 -13.86 -5.34 -7.49
CA LEU A 36 -13.33 -5.12 -8.84
C LEU A 36 -11.92 -5.69 -8.95
N THR A 37 -11.08 -5.46 -7.95
CA THR A 37 -9.70 -5.95 -7.90
C THR A 37 -9.63 -7.48 -7.96
N SER A 38 -10.52 -8.19 -7.26
CA SER A 38 -10.59 -9.66 -7.35
C SER A 38 -10.92 -10.12 -8.78
N ARG A 39 -11.94 -9.54 -9.42
CA ARG A 39 -12.29 -9.83 -10.81
C ARG A 39 -11.15 -9.53 -11.79
N LEU A 40 -10.39 -8.46 -11.54
CA LEU A 40 -9.21 -8.10 -12.34
C LEU A 40 -8.09 -9.13 -12.15
N ALA A 41 -7.87 -9.61 -10.92
CA ALA A 41 -6.88 -10.65 -10.61
C ALA A 41 -7.23 -11.99 -11.27
N ASP A 42 -8.51 -12.37 -11.28
CA ASP A 42 -8.98 -13.57 -11.97
C ASP A 42 -8.82 -13.47 -13.49
N ARG A 43 -9.04 -12.28 -14.06
CA ARG A 43 -8.99 -12.06 -15.52
C ARG A 43 -7.57 -11.91 -16.07
N PHE A 44 -6.71 -11.14 -15.40
CA PHE A 44 -5.38 -10.76 -15.91
C PHE A 44 -4.23 -11.51 -15.22
N GLY A 45 -4.56 -12.33 -14.23
CA GLY A 45 -3.60 -13.04 -13.40
C GLY A 45 -3.09 -12.18 -12.24
N PRO A 46 -2.80 -12.81 -11.09
CA PRO A 46 -2.47 -12.07 -9.87
C PRO A 46 -1.14 -11.33 -9.95
N VAL A 47 -0.13 -11.86 -10.67
CA VAL A 47 1.17 -11.17 -10.78
C VAL A 47 1.05 -9.85 -11.55
N THR A 48 0.22 -9.81 -12.61
CA THR A 48 -0.06 -8.58 -13.37
C THR A 48 -0.69 -7.51 -12.48
N ILE A 49 -1.64 -7.90 -11.63
CA ILE A 49 -2.30 -6.97 -10.70
C ILE A 49 -1.35 -6.49 -9.59
N ILE A 50 -0.43 -7.33 -9.12
CA ILE A 50 0.61 -6.90 -8.18
C ILE A 50 1.52 -5.85 -8.80
N VAL A 51 1.93 -6.01 -10.07
CA VAL A 51 2.75 -5.01 -10.77
C VAL A 51 1.98 -3.69 -10.90
N ALA A 52 0.71 -3.72 -11.29
CA ALA A 52 -0.14 -2.54 -11.34
C ALA A 52 -0.29 -1.86 -9.96
N GLY A 53 -0.50 -2.65 -8.90
CA GLY A 53 -0.56 -2.15 -7.53
C GLY A 53 0.75 -1.50 -7.09
N GLY A 54 1.89 -2.13 -7.42
CA GLY A 54 3.23 -1.57 -7.22
C GLY A 54 3.41 -0.22 -7.91
N LEU A 55 3.00 -0.09 -9.17
CA LEU A 55 3.07 1.19 -9.90
C LEU A 55 2.21 2.27 -9.24
N ILE A 56 0.99 1.93 -8.83
CA ILE A 56 0.08 2.85 -8.12
C ILE A 56 0.70 3.31 -6.79
N LEU A 57 1.32 2.40 -6.03
CA LEU A 57 2.06 2.72 -4.80
C LEU A 57 3.23 3.68 -5.09
N GLY A 58 3.96 3.46 -6.19
CA GLY A 58 5.06 4.33 -6.62
C GLY A 58 4.58 5.74 -6.98
N VAL A 59 3.46 5.85 -7.70
CA VAL A 59 2.83 7.14 -8.01
C VAL A 59 2.39 7.85 -6.74
N SER A 60 1.72 7.14 -5.81
CA SER A 60 1.36 7.71 -4.50
C SER A 60 2.58 8.22 -3.73
N ALA A 61 3.69 7.47 -3.79
CA ALA A 61 4.93 7.84 -3.14
C ALA A 61 5.56 9.12 -3.71
N VAL A 62 5.45 9.35 -5.01
CA VAL A 62 5.92 10.59 -5.66
C VAL A 62 4.98 11.76 -5.40
N LEU A 63 3.66 11.52 -5.37
CA LEU A 63 2.65 12.58 -5.19
C LEU A 63 2.58 13.10 -3.76
N THR A 64 2.78 12.24 -2.76
CA THR A 64 2.64 12.62 -1.34
C THR A 64 3.54 13.82 -0.94
N PRO A 65 4.85 13.84 -1.21
CA PRO A 65 5.72 14.94 -0.78
C PRO A 65 5.55 16.24 -1.58
N ILE A 66 4.94 16.19 -2.77
CA ILE A 66 4.69 17.38 -3.62
C ILE A 66 3.28 17.95 -3.44
N SER A 67 2.44 17.29 -2.64
CA SER A 67 1.05 17.69 -2.42
C SER A 67 0.98 18.88 -1.47
N ASN A 68 0.81 20.09 -2.02
CA ASN A 68 0.71 21.32 -1.23
C ASN A 68 -0.72 21.62 -0.74
N GLN A 69 -1.72 20.83 -1.16
CA GLN A 69 -3.13 21.05 -0.84
C GLN A 69 -3.79 19.75 -0.39
N VAL A 70 -4.77 19.88 0.52
CA VAL A 70 -5.51 18.75 1.10
C VAL A 70 -6.13 17.83 0.04
N PRO A 71 -6.80 18.31 -1.04
CA PRO A 71 -7.40 17.41 -2.03
C PRO A 71 -6.36 16.55 -2.77
N MET A 72 -5.19 17.12 -3.06
CA MET A 72 -4.12 16.39 -3.74
C MET A 72 -3.49 15.33 -2.83
N LEU A 73 -3.35 15.64 -1.54
CA LEU A 73 -2.90 14.69 -0.53
C LEU A 73 -3.95 13.59 -0.26
N ALA A 74 -5.24 13.92 -0.28
CA ALA A 74 -6.32 12.94 -0.19
C ALA A 74 -6.30 11.99 -1.40
N PHE A 75 -6.08 12.52 -2.60
CA PHE A 75 -5.93 11.71 -3.81
C PHE A 75 -4.68 10.82 -3.75
N SER A 76 -3.53 11.34 -3.29
CA SER A 76 -2.32 10.53 -3.14
C SER A 76 -2.52 9.39 -2.13
N LEU A 77 -3.26 9.62 -1.04
CA LEU A 77 -3.57 8.60 -0.05
C LEU A 77 -4.65 7.61 -0.51
N PHE A 78 -5.61 8.05 -1.33
CA PHE A 78 -6.51 7.15 -2.04
C PHE A 78 -5.72 6.19 -2.94
N LEU A 79 -4.77 6.69 -3.73
CA LEU A 79 -3.89 5.85 -4.54
C LEU A 79 -3.05 4.91 -3.67
N LEU A 80 -2.54 5.38 -2.52
CA LEU A 80 -1.84 4.51 -1.56
C LEU A 80 -2.71 3.31 -1.15
N GLY A 81 -3.98 3.58 -0.80
CA GLY A 81 -4.93 2.55 -0.42
C GLY A 81 -5.26 1.60 -1.57
N LEU A 82 -5.45 2.14 -2.78
CA LEU A 82 -5.74 1.36 -3.97
C LEU A 82 -4.58 0.45 -4.39
N GLY A 83 -3.35 0.96 -4.36
CA GLY A 83 -2.16 0.18 -4.64
C GLY A 83 -1.97 -0.95 -3.62
N TRP A 84 -2.22 -0.67 -2.33
CA TRP A 84 -2.25 -1.70 -1.30
C TRP A 84 -3.33 -2.76 -1.57
N ASN A 85 -4.54 -2.34 -1.95
CA ASN A 85 -5.64 -3.25 -2.27
C ASN A 85 -5.28 -4.24 -3.37
N PHE A 86 -4.68 -3.74 -4.47
CA PHE A 86 -4.23 -4.56 -5.59
C PHE A 86 -3.21 -5.60 -5.15
N CYS A 87 -2.19 -5.17 -4.41
CA CYS A 87 -1.14 -6.06 -3.90
C CYS A 87 -1.69 -7.07 -2.89
N PHE A 88 -2.57 -6.65 -1.98
CA PHE A 88 -3.10 -7.49 -0.92
C PHE A 88 -4.02 -8.59 -1.47
N ILE A 89 -4.98 -8.23 -2.33
CA ILE A 89 -5.93 -9.19 -2.91
C ILE A 89 -5.23 -10.17 -3.85
N ALA A 90 -4.42 -9.68 -4.79
CA ALA A 90 -3.73 -10.54 -5.74
C ALA A 90 -2.61 -11.36 -5.08
N GLY A 91 -1.91 -10.79 -4.09
CA GLY A 91 -0.91 -11.50 -3.28
C GLY A 91 -1.53 -12.62 -2.46
N SER A 92 -2.68 -12.38 -1.83
CA SER A 92 -3.44 -13.41 -1.12
C SER A 92 -3.88 -14.53 -2.05
N ALA A 93 -4.40 -14.20 -3.24
CA ALA A 93 -4.77 -15.20 -4.24
C ALA A 93 -3.58 -16.10 -4.64
N LEU A 94 -2.40 -15.52 -4.85
CA LEU A 94 -1.17 -16.30 -5.11
C LEU A 94 -0.76 -17.15 -3.92
N PHE A 95 -0.80 -16.60 -2.71
CA PHE A 95 -0.39 -17.30 -1.50
C PHE A 95 -1.26 -18.54 -1.23
N PHE A 96 -2.58 -18.42 -1.41
CA PHE A 96 -3.51 -19.53 -1.18
C PHE A 96 -3.63 -20.51 -2.35
N SER A 97 -3.14 -20.17 -3.55
CA SER A 97 -3.25 -21.03 -4.74
C SER A 97 -2.56 -22.39 -4.59
N GLY A 98 -1.51 -22.49 -3.77
CA GLY A 98 -0.76 -23.71 -3.52
C GLY A 98 -1.15 -24.48 -2.26
N LEU A 99 -2.16 -24.03 -1.51
CA LEU A 99 -2.51 -24.57 -0.19
C LEU A 99 -3.74 -25.46 -0.23
N LEU A 100 -3.66 -26.59 0.48
CA LEU A 100 -4.80 -27.47 0.73
C LEU A 100 -5.85 -26.75 1.59
N PRO A 101 -7.16 -27.03 1.44
CA PRO A 101 -8.20 -26.37 2.23
C PRO A 101 -7.99 -26.42 3.75
N ALA A 102 -7.46 -27.53 4.26
CA ALA A 102 -7.15 -27.71 5.69
C ALA A 102 -6.01 -26.80 6.20
N GLU A 103 -5.12 -26.34 5.31
CA GLU A 103 -3.97 -25.51 5.66
C GLU A 103 -4.32 -24.01 5.62
N ARG A 104 -5.32 -23.62 4.83
CA ARG A 104 -5.67 -22.22 4.56
C ARG A 104 -5.97 -21.42 5.81
N GLY A 105 -6.69 -21.99 6.78
CA GLY A 105 -7.01 -21.29 8.04
C GLY A 105 -5.76 -20.96 8.86
N ARG A 106 -4.83 -21.92 8.99
CA ARG A 106 -3.54 -21.71 9.67
C ARG A 106 -2.66 -20.71 8.93
N ALA A 107 -2.59 -20.84 7.61
CA ALA A 107 -1.81 -19.97 6.75
C ALA A 107 -2.35 -18.52 6.75
N GLN A 108 -3.67 -18.34 6.82
CA GLN A 108 -4.31 -17.04 6.97
C GLN A 108 -3.92 -16.38 8.30
N GLY A 109 -4.02 -17.11 9.42
CA GLY A 109 -3.60 -16.59 10.72
C GLY A 109 -2.13 -16.17 10.76
N ALA A 110 -1.24 -16.98 10.19
CA ALA A 110 0.18 -16.63 10.06
C ALA A 110 0.41 -15.42 9.15
N GLY A 111 -0.33 -15.32 8.04
CA GLY A 111 -0.28 -14.18 7.13
C GLY A 111 -0.68 -12.88 7.81
N GLU A 112 -1.82 -12.87 8.53
CA GLU A 112 -2.27 -11.71 9.30
C GLU A 112 -1.27 -11.30 10.38
N MET A 113 -0.66 -12.27 11.07
CA MET A 113 0.40 -11.99 12.05
C MET A 113 1.62 -11.31 11.39
N ILE A 114 2.07 -11.81 10.24
CA ILE A 114 3.20 -11.20 9.51
C ILE A 114 2.86 -9.79 9.06
N VAL A 115 1.66 -9.57 8.52
CA VAL A 115 1.18 -8.24 8.12
C VAL A 115 1.13 -7.29 9.32
N ALA A 116 0.60 -7.74 10.45
CA ALA A 116 0.54 -6.94 11.67
C ALA A 116 1.94 -6.59 12.21
N LEU A 117 2.88 -7.53 12.20
CA LEU A 117 4.27 -7.30 12.60
C LEU A 117 4.98 -6.32 11.66
N ALA A 118 4.81 -6.49 10.35
CA ALA A 118 5.36 -5.58 9.35
C ALA A 118 4.77 -4.17 9.48
N ALA A 119 3.46 -4.06 9.71
CA ALA A 119 2.78 -2.78 9.95
C ALA A 119 3.27 -2.12 11.24
N GLY A 120 3.38 -2.87 12.35
CA GLY A 120 3.87 -2.35 13.63
C GLY A 120 5.31 -1.87 13.56
N THR A 121 6.21 -2.69 13.03
CA THR A 121 7.64 -2.34 12.88
C THR A 121 7.84 -1.19 11.89
N GLY A 122 7.12 -1.19 10.76
CA GLY A 122 7.14 -0.10 9.80
C GLY A 122 6.61 1.21 10.38
N SER A 123 5.57 1.15 11.21
CA SER A 123 5.01 2.34 11.89
C SER A 123 6.02 2.95 12.87
N LEU A 124 6.69 2.12 13.68
CA LEU A 124 7.74 2.57 14.60
C LEU A 124 8.93 3.18 13.84
N GLY A 125 9.42 2.51 12.80
CA GLY A 125 10.57 2.96 12.02
C GLY A 125 10.30 4.24 11.24
N THR A 126 9.11 4.38 10.65
CA THR A 126 8.76 5.57 9.84
C THR A 126 8.64 6.85 10.68
N GLY A 127 8.31 6.75 11.97
CA GLY A 127 8.31 7.88 12.89
C GLY A 127 9.71 8.49 13.08
N ALA A 128 10.72 7.65 13.31
CA ALA A 128 12.11 8.10 13.45
C ALA A 128 12.62 8.76 12.15
N VAL A 129 12.36 8.13 11.00
CA VAL A 129 12.76 8.69 9.69
C VAL A 129 12.08 10.03 9.42
N PHE A 130 10.80 10.16 9.77
CA PHE A 130 10.07 11.41 9.61
C PHE A 130 10.64 12.53 10.49
N ALA A 131 11.02 12.21 11.74
CA ALA A 131 11.57 13.19 12.67
C ALA A 131 12.90 13.78 12.18
N GLU A 132 13.75 12.96 11.56
CA GLU A 132 15.08 13.40 11.09
C GLU A 132 15.06 13.99 9.66
N ALA A 133 14.28 13.41 8.76
CA ALA A 133 14.39 13.69 7.32
C ALA A 133 13.04 14.01 6.63
N GLY A 134 11.96 14.12 7.39
CA GLY A 134 10.66 14.62 6.93
C GLY A 134 9.91 13.69 5.97
N ILE A 135 8.85 14.23 5.36
CA ILE A 135 7.93 13.46 4.51
C ILE A 135 8.60 12.95 3.23
N VAL A 136 9.59 13.66 2.72
CA VAL A 136 10.32 13.27 1.50
C VAL A 136 11.07 11.96 1.70
N ALA A 137 11.76 11.79 2.83
CA ALA A 137 12.51 10.56 3.13
C ALA A 137 11.58 9.37 3.33
N VAL A 138 10.50 9.54 4.10
CA VAL A 138 9.44 8.53 4.24
C VAL A 138 8.85 8.17 2.87
N SER A 139 8.73 9.17 1.99
CA SER A 139 8.19 8.97 0.66
C SER A 139 9.13 8.18 -0.26
N ALA A 140 10.42 8.51 -0.22
CA ALA A 140 11.47 7.81 -0.95
C ALA A 140 11.58 6.33 -0.51
N MET A 141 11.46 6.02 0.79
CA MET A 141 11.41 4.64 1.26
C MET A 141 10.22 3.87 0.69
N GLY A 142 9.03 4.48 0.68
CA GLY A 142 7.84 3.87 0.09
C GLY A 142 8.03 3.60 -1.41
N LEU A 143 8.63 4.54 -2.13
CA LEU A 143 8.98 4.37 -3.55
C LEU A 143 9.97 3.21 -3.75
N ALA A 144 11.02 3.13 -2.93
CA ALA A 144 11.99 2.04 -2.98
C ALA A 144 11.34 0.66 -2.77
N PHE A 145 10.46 0.52 -1.77
CA PHE A 145 9.72 -0.73 -1.56
C PHE A 145 8.80 -1.08 -2.73
N SER A 146 8.11 -0.08 -3.30
CA SER A 146 7.29 -0.26 -4.50
C SER A 146 8.13 -0.76 -5.69
N LEU A 147 9.31 -0.16 -5.92
CA LEU A 147 10.21 -0.58 -7.00
C LEU A 147 10.72 -2.01 -6.81
N VAL A 148 11.11 -2.38 -5.58
CA VAL A 148 11.53 -3.76 -5.26
C VAL A 148 10.39 -4.74 -5.55
N LEU A 149 9.17 -4.40 -5.16
CA LEU A 149 7.98 -5.22 -5.42
C LEU A 149 7.73 -5.40 -6.92
N ILE A 150 7.81 -4.31 -7.71
CA ILE A 150 7.65 -4.34 -9.17
C ILE A 150 8.73 -5.22 -9.80
N VAL A 151 10.00 -4.98 -9.49
CA VAL A 151 11.13 -5.73 -10.05
C VAL A 151 11.02 -7.22 -9.72
N GLY A 152 10.73 -7.57 -8.46
CA GLY A 152 10.53 -8.95 -8.05
C GLY A 152 9.36 -9.64 -8.76
N SER A 153 8.25 -8.93 -8.94
CA SER A 153 7.05 -9.45 -9.61
C SER A 153 7.26 -9.64 -11.11
N VAL A 154 7.92 -8.67 -11.76
CA VAL A 154 8.27 -8.72 -13.19
C VAL A 154 9.30 -9.83 -13.45
N TRP A 155 10.31 -9.96 -12.60
CA TRP A 155 11.29 -11.05 -12.71
C TRP A 155 10.64 -12.44 -12.63
N ARG A 156 9.65 -12.61 -11.74
CA ARG A 156 8.87 -13.84 -11.66
C ARG A 156 8.06 -14.12 -12.93
N LEU A 157 7.49 -13.09 -13.57
CA LEU A 157 6.79 -13.24 -14.86
C LEU A 157 7.72 -13.75 -15.97
N PHE A 158 8.96 -13.25 -16.01
CA PHE A 158 9.95 -13.68 -17.00
C PHE A 158 10.51 -15.08 -16.75
N ARG A 159 10.60 -15.53 -15.50
CA ARG A 159 11.09 -16.89 -15.16
C ARG A 159 10.07 -18.01 -15.32
N LEU A 160 8.78 -17.70 -15.37
CA LEU A 160 7.70 -18.68 -15.52
C LEU A 160 7.23 -18.84 -16.98
N ARG A 161 7.90 -18.16 -17.92
CA ARG A 161 7.77 -18.37 -19.36
C ARG A 161 9.00 -19.10 -19.88
#